data_AF-A0A2V8GLG4-F1
#
_entry.id   AF-A0A2V8GLG4-F1
#
_cell.length_a   1.000
_cell.length_b   1.000
_cell.length_c   1.000
_cell.angle_alpha   90.00
_cell.angle_beta   90.00
_cell.angle_gamma   90.00
#
_symmetry.space_group_name_H-M   'P 1'
#
loop_
_entity.id
_entity.type
_entity.pdbx_description
1 polymer ?
#
loop_
_entity_poly.entity_id
_entity_poly.type
_entity_poly.pdbx_seq_one_letter_code
_entity_poly.pdbx_strand_id
1 'polypeptide(L)'
;MSIRSTVLSEIQEIARGNGIDPPALTDDLPLMDSGLDSLALAVLVARLEETLGLDPFTESGDFPQIVTLGDFVTFYEHSAKSRDVD
;
A
#
# COMPACT_ATOMS: atom_id res chain seq x y z
N MET A 1 1.95 -11.07 10.90
CA MET A 1 1.17 -9.84 10.65
C MET A 1 0.50 -9.99 9.30
N SER A 2 -0.75 -9.56 9.14
CA SER A 2 -1.40 -9.55 7.83
C SER A 2 -0.87 -8.37 7.01
N ILE A 3 -0.75 -8.55 5.68
CA ILE A 3 -0.30 -7.52 4.74
C ILE A 3 -1.08 -6.22 4.94
N ARG A 4 -2.42 -6.32 5.05
CA ARG A 4 -3.30 -5.19 5.37
C ARG A 4 -2.84 -4.40 6.60
N SER A 5 -2.48 -5.07 7.69
CA SER A 5 -2.03 -4.39 8.91
C SER A 5 -0.70 -3.67 8.71
N THR A 6 0.22 -4.25 7.93
CA THR A 6 1.50 -3.61 7.60
C THR A 6 1.27 -2.36 6.75
N VAL A 7 0.47 -2.48 5.68
CA VAL A 7 0.10 -1.36 4.81
C VAL A 7 -0.53 -0.21 5.60
N LEU A 8 -1.52 -0.51 6.45
CA LEU A 8 -2.18 0.50 7.29
C LEU A 8 -1.20 1.20 8.23
N SER A 9 -0.32 0.45 8.88
CA SER A 9 0.70 1.02 9.79
C SER A 9 1.66 1.94 9.05
N GLU A 10 2.17 1.53 7.89
CA GLU A 10 3.10 2.35 7.09
C GLU A 10 2.41 3.63 6.59
N ILE A 11 1.15 3.54 6.15
CA ILE A 11 0.38 4.72 5.75
C ILE A 11 0.21 5.69 6.92
N GLN A 12 -0.09 5.19 8.13
CA GLN A 12 -0.20 6.04 9.32
C GLN A 12 1.13 6.70 9.68
N GLU A 13 2.25 5.98 9.58
CA GLU A 13 3.60 6.52 9.80
C GLU A 13 3.92 7.63 8.80
N ILE A 14 3.66 7.40 7.50
CA ILE A 14 3.92 8.38 6.44
C ILE A 14 3.00 9.60 6.60
N ALA A 15 1.71 9.42 6.86
CA ALA A 15 0.76 10.51 7.08
C ALA A 15 1.18 11.39 8.28
N ARG A 16 1.52 10.76 9.42
CA ARG A 16 2.03 11.48 10.60
C ARG A 16 3.34 12.21 10.30
N GLY A 17 4.24 11.61 9.54
CA GLY A 17 5.49 12.25 9.11
C GLY A 17 5.27 13.49 8.25
N ASN A 18 4.19 13.52 7.47
CA ASN A 18 3.77 14.69 6.69
C ASN A 18 2.93 15.69 7.51
N GLY A 19 2.67 15.42 8.80
CA GLY A 19 1.83 16.26 9.65
C GLY A 19 0.35 16.21 9.31
N ILE A 20 -0.09 15.17 8.61
CA ILE A 20 -1.48 14.94 8.22
C ILE A 20 -2.08 13.94 9.21
N ASP A 21 -3.26 14.24 9.76
CA ASP A 21 -4.03 13.25 10.51
C ASP A 21 -4.71 12.32 9.50
N PRO A 22 -4.34 11.03 9.43
CA PRO A 22 -4.89 10.14 8.43
C PRO A 22 -6.39 9.98 8.70
N PRO A 23 -7.27 10.18 7.69
CA PRO A 23 -8.69 9.93 7.85
C PRO A 23 -8.94 8.44 8.13
N ALA A 24 -10.20 8.08 8.37
CA ALA A 24 -10.56 6.68 8.57
C ALA A 24 -10.11 5.84 7.35
N LEU A 25 -9.05 5.04 7.55
CA LEU A 25 -8.43 4.15 6.56
C LEU A 25 -9.40 3.02 6.22
N THR A 26 -10.35 3.33 5.36
CA THR A 26 -11.40 2.45 4.85
C THR A 26 -11.08 2.02 3.44
N ASP A 27 -11.60 0.87 3.01
CA ASP A 27 -11.29 0.30 1.70
C ASP A 27 -11.77 1.18 0.53
N ASP A 28 -12.79 2.02 0.76
CA ASP A 28 -13.34 2.98 -0.20
C ASP A 28 -12.57 4.32 -0.22
N LEU A 29 -11.66 4.54 0.74
CA LEU A 29 -10.89 5.77 0.84
C LEU A 29 -9.96 5.91 -0.39
N PRO A 30 -10.08 7.00 -1.17
CA PRO A 30 -9.16 7.26 -2.26
C PRO A 30 -7.75 7.50 -1.71
N LEU A 31 -6.72 6.91 -2.34
CA LEU A 31 -5.34 7.12 -1.92
C LEU A 31 -4.94 8.60 -1.97
N MET A 32 -5.40 9.31 -3.00
CA MET A 32 -5.22 10.75 -3.15
C MET A 32 -5.86 11.57 -2.01
N ASP A 33 -6.93 11.07 -1.39
CA ASP A 33 -7.63 11.73 -0.28
C ASP A 33 -7.07 11.32 1.09
N SER A 34 -6.34 10.21 1.16
CA SER A 34 -5.67 9.71 2.37
C SER A 34 -4.47 10.54 2.83
N GLY A 35 -4.07 11.56 2.05
CA GLY A 35 -2.83 12.32 2.27
C GLY A 35 -1.58 11.59 1.75
N LEU A 36 -1.76 10.57 0.92
CA LEU A 36 -0.68 9.90 0.21
C LEU A 36 -0.50 10.53 -1.18
N ASP A 37 0.42 11.47 -1.28
CA ASP A 37 0.90 11.95 -2.57
C ASP A 37 1.66 10.86 -3.34
N SER A 38 1.97 11.11 -4.62
CA SER A 38 2.75 10.19 -5.46
C SER A 38 4.09 9.77 -4.84
N LEU A 39 4.76 10.69 -4.12
CA LEU A 39 6.00 10.41 -3.40
C LEU A 39 5.75 9.54 -2.16
N ALA A 40 4.68 9.81 -1.41
CA ALA A 40 4.30 9.02 -0.24
C ALA A 40 3.96 7.58 -0.64
N LEU A 41 3.30 7.40 -1.78
CA LEU A 41 3.04 6.08 -2.36
C LEU A 41 4.34 5.37 -2.74
N ALA A 42 5.28 6.05 -3.40
CA ALA A 42 6.58 5.45 -3.75
C ALA A 42 7.38 5.02 -2.49
N VAL A 43 7.35 5.83 -1.43
CA VAL A 43 7.95 5.48 -0.14
C VAL A 43 7.25 4.29 0.51
N LEU A 44 5.92 4.27 0.49
CA LEU A 44 5.12 3.15 1.01
C LEU A 44 5.49 1.84 0.30
N VAL A 45 5.54 1.87 -1.04
CA VAL A 45 5.90 0.71 -1.86
C VAL A 45 7.30 0.21 -1.52
N ALA A 46 8.30 1.10 -1.46
CA ALA A 46 9.66 0.74 -1.09
C ALA A 46 9.75 0.11 0.31
N ARG A 47 9.05 0.67 1.31
CA ARG A 47 9.04 0.11 2.66
C ARG A 47 8.35 -1.24 2.75
N LEU A 48 7.27 -1.43 1.99
CA LEU A 48 6.59 -2.71 1.88
C LEU A 48 7.46 -3.75 1.18
N GLU A 49 8.22 -3.36 0.16
CA GLU A 49 9.24 -4.22 -0.46
C GLU A 49 10.31 -4.63 0.57
N GLU A 50 10.84 -3.70 1.36
CA GLU A 50 11.84 -4.03 2.39
C GLU A 50 11.26 -4.92 3.51
N THR A 51 10.00 -4.72 3.88
CA THR A 51 9.36 -5.43 4.99
C THR A 51 8.81 -6.81 4.61
N LEU A 52 8.16 -6.89 3.45
CA LEU A 52 7.48 -8.09 2.94
C LEU A 52 8.33 -8.83 1.90
N GLY A 53 9.40 -8.20 1.39
CA GLY A 53 10.19 -8.71 0.27
C GLY A 53 9.41 -8.71 -1.05
N LEU A 54 8.30 -7.98 -1.15
CA LEU A 54 7.34 -8.10 -2.24
C LEU A 54 7.09 -6.74 -2.89
N ASP A 55 7.31 -6.68 -4.21
CA ASP A 55 7.02 -5.51 -5.03
C ASP A 55 6.09 -5.88 -6.19
N PRO A 56 4.77 -5.75 -5.99
CA PRO A 56 3.79 -6.19 -6.98
C PRO A 56 3.79 -5.30 -8.22
N PHE A 57 4.33 -4.07 -8.13
CA PHE A 57 4.44 -3.13 -9.24
C PHE A 57 5.51 -3.56 -10.25
N THR A 58 6.66 -4.04 -9.78
CA THR A 58 7.70 -4.61 -10.65
C THR A 58 7.29 -5.99 -11.17
N GLU A 59 6.66 -6.82 -10.34
CA GLU A 59 6.26 -8.19 -10.74
C GLU A 59 5.11 -8.21 -11.76
N SER A 60 4.13 -7.31 -11.66
CA SER A 60 2.95 -7.33 -12.52
C SER A 60 3.21 -6.76 -13.92
N GLY A 61 4.29 -5.99 -14.11
CA GLY A 61 4.67 -5.36 -15.40
C GLY A 61 3.69 -4.29 -15.92
N ASP A 62 2.49 -4.21 -15.35
CA ASP A 62 1.45 -3.22 -15.58
C ASP A 62 1.14 -2.51 -14.26
N PHE A 63 0.95 -1.19 -14.30
CA PHE A 63 0.50 -0.42 -13.15
C PHE A 63 -1.02 -0.57 -13.06
N PRO A 64 -1.56 -1.38 -12.13
CA PRO A 64 -3.00 -1.46 -11.97
C PRO A 64 -3.56 -0.09 -11.62
N GLN A 65 -4.82 0.14 -11.99
CA GLN A 65 -5.52 1.37 -11.69
C GLN A 65 -5.95 1.40 -10.21
N ILE A 66 -4.97 1.51 -9.32
CA ILE A 66 -5.20 1.59 -7.88
C ILE A 66 -5.72 2.97 -7.54
N VAL A 67 -6.98 3.03 -7.13
CA VAL A 67 -7.66 4.30 -6.80
C VAL A 67 -7.89 4.44 -5.31
N THR A 68 -8.20 3.32 -4.64
CA THR A 68 -8.54 3.29 -3.21
C THR A 68 -7.56 2.47 -2.41
N LEU A 69 -7.59 2.67 -1.10
CA LEU A 69 -6.81 1.89 -0.14
C LEU A 69 -7.13 0.38 -0.23
N GLY A 70 -8.40 0.03 -0.42
CA GLY A 70 -8.83 -1.36 -0.55
C GLY A 70 -8.21 -2.04 -1.77
N ASP A 71 -8.15 -1.33 -2.89
CA ASP A 71 -7.52 -1.83 -4.12
C ASP A 71 -6.02 -2.07 -3.89
N PHE A 72 -5.35 -1.11 -3.23
CA PHE A 72 -3.93 -1.23 -2.91
C PHE A 72 -3.62 -2.43 -2.01
N VAL A 73 -4.39 -2.62 -0.93
CA VAL A 73 -4.23 -3.77 -0.03
C VAL A 73 -4.48 -5.08 -0.77
N THR A 74 -5.56 -5.14 -1.55
CA THR A 74 -5.92 -6.34 -2.33
C THR A 74 -4.82 -6.71 -3.32
N PHE A 75 -4.20 -5.70 -3.95
CA PHE A 75 -3.10 -5.91 -4.89
C PHE A 75 -1.89 -6.59 -4.22
N TYR A 76 -1.46 -6.09 -3.06
CA TYR A 76 -0.38 -6.72 -2.28
C TYR A 76 -0.77 -8.12 -1.78
N GLU A 77 -2.00 -8.32 -1.31
CA GLU A 77 -2.47 -9.63 -0.88
C GLU A 77 -2.49 -10.65 -2.04
N HIS A 78 -2.89 -10.22 -3.23
CA HIS A 78 -2.91 -11.07 -4.41
C HIS A 78 -1.49 -11.49 -4.83
N SER A 79 -0.54 -10.56 -4.87
CA SER A 79 0.85 -10.89 -5.21
C SER A 79 1.52 -11.79 -4.17
N ALA A 80 1.27 -11.56 -2.88
CA ALA A 80 1.78 -12.46 -1.84
C ALA A 80 1.20 -13.87 -1.96
N LYS A 81 -0.09 -13.98 -2.30
CA LYS A 81 -0.76 -15.27 -2.51
C LYS A 81 -0.24 -15.98 -3.76
N SER A 82 0.13 -15.25 -4.80
CA SER A 82 0.76 -15.82 -6.01
C SER A 82 2.11 -16.47 -5.71
N ARG A 83 2.79 -16.05 -4.64
CA ARG A 83 4.14 -16.54 -4.28
C ARG A 83 4.15 -17.73 -3.31
N ASP A 84 3.03 -18.00 -2.65
CA ASP A 84 2.81 -19.19 -1.78
C ASP A 84 2.40 -20.44 -2.59
N VAL A 85 2.16 -20.28 -3.90
CA VAL A 85 1.71 -21.35 -4.81
C VAL A 85 2.87 -22.03 -5.58
N ASP A 86 4.13 -21.67 -5.29
CA ASP A 86 5.32 -22.32 -5.86
C ASP A 86 5.97 -23.31 -4.87
#